data_AF-H2XSK7-F1
#
_entry.id   AF-H2XSK7-F1
#
_cell.length_a   1.000
_cell.length_b   1.000
_cell.length_c   1.000
_cell.angle_alpha   90.00
_cell.angle_beta   90.00
_cell.angle_gamma   90.00
#
_symmetry.space_group_name_H-M   'P 1'
#
loop_
_entity.id
_entity.type
_entity.pdbx_description
1 polymer ?
#
loop_
_entity_poly.entity_id
_entity_poly.type
_entity_poly.pdbx_seq_one_letter_code
_entity_poly.pdbx_strand_id
1 'polypeptide(L)'
;MQTESCCDIIQIEEEGIASKSFSGRPASLPINVISQTSSVTIRFTTDNSLQYTRGFRLIYKEHGTGQTLPCGAETIVGTSPVPLNSPNYPNNYPNSLSCTWSFFAAAGQQLLINITDMEMEQCCDKLEIRDGQNGRIIATLKYSSINEPLLYTSTTGRLYITMTSDTSVPK
;
A
#
# COMPACT_ATOMS: atom_id res chain seq x y z
N MET A 1 -8.98 -8.75 25.63
CA MET A 1 -9.10 -7.33 26.04
C MET A 1 -9.95 -7.32 27.29
N GLN A 2 -9.39 -6.85 28.41
CA GLN A 2 -10.14 -6.63 29.64
C GLN A 2 -9.51 -5.41 30.32
N THR A 3 -10.04 -4.23 30.01
CA THR A 3 -9.76 -2.99 30.74
C THR A 3 -10.88 -2.75 31.76
N GLU A 4 -10.73 -1.77 32.66
CA GLU A 4 -11.83 -1.39 33.54
C GLU A 4 -12.96 -0.72 32.74
N SER A 5 -14.20 -1.23 32.88
CA SER A 5 -15.33 -0.78 32.05
C SER A 5 -15.74 0.67 32.28
N CYS A 6 -15.42 1.26 33.43
CA CYS A 6 -15.85 2.61 33.77
C CYS A 6 -14.86 3.70 33.36
N CYS A 7 -13.59 3.34 33.14
CA CYS A 7 -12.52 4.28 33.44
C CYS A 7 -11.27 4.14 32.54
N ASP A 8 -10.90 2.92 32.13
CA ASP A 8 -9.78 2.69 31.21
C ASP A 8 -10.25 2.67 29.75
N ILE A 9 -9.72 3.57 28.92
CA ILE A 9 -10.15 3.75 27.53
C ILE A 9 -8.99 3.58 26.56
N ILE A 10 -9.22 2.79 25.52
CA ILE A 10 -8.39 2.76 24.31
C ILE A 10 -9.08 3.59 23.23
N GLN A 11 -8.41 4.62 22.73
CA GLN A 11 -8.90 5.47 21.65
C GLN A 11 -8.00 5.30 20.41
N ILE A 12 -8.63 5.11 19.26
CA ILE A 12 -7.99 5.05 17.95
C ILE A 12 -8.27 6.38 17.25
N GLU A 13 -7.22 7.11 16.93
CA GLU A 13 -7.25 8.46 16.34
C GLU A 13 -6.58 8.45 14.97
N GLU A 14 -7.28 9.03 13.98
CA GLU A 14 -6.83 9.16 12.61
C GLU A 14 -7.14 10.59 12.15
N GLU A 15 -6.23 11.22 11.39
CA GLU A 15 -6.39 12.60 10.96
C GLU A 15 -7.65 12.79 10.09
N GLY A 16 -8.50 13.74 10.46
CA GLY A 16 -9.75 14.01 9.73
C GLY A 16 -10.86 12.97 9.92
N ILE A 17 -10.67 11.98 10.79
CA ILE A 17 -11.62 10.89 11.03
C ILE A 17 -12.08 10.91 12.50
N ALA A 18 -13.36 10.64 12.73
CA ALA A 18 -13.92 10.52 14.08
C ALA A 18 -13.25 9.35 14.84
N SER A 19 -12.83 9.61 16.08
CA SER A 19 -12.13 8.62 16.89
C SER A 19 -13.04 7.45 17.30
N LYS A 20 -12.43 6.27 17.44
CA LYS A 20 -13.10 5.05 17.93
C LYS A 20 -12.60 4.73 19.34
N SER A 21 -13.50 4.54 20.30
CA SER A 21 -13.14 4.30 21.70
C SER A 21 -13.66 2.96 22.21
N PHE A 22 -12.83 2.26 23.00
CA PHE A 22 -13.12 0.94 23.56
C PHE A 22 -12.77 0.90 25.04
N SER A 23 -13.65 0.33 25.86
CA SER A 23 -13.42 0.07 27.29
C SER A 23 -14.01 -1.27 27.71
N GLY A 24 -13.59 -1.78 28.86
CA GLY A 24 -14.13 -3.00 29.46
C GLY A 24 -13.72 -4.29 28.75
N ARG A 25 -14.60 -5.29 28.88
CA ARG A 25 -14.52 -6.55 28.13
C ARG A 25 -15.47 -6.45 26.93
N PRO A 26 -14.98 -6.54 25.69
CA PRO A 26 -15.84 -6.52 24.51
C PRO A 26 -16.85 -7.67 24.51
N ALA A 27 -18.07 -7.39 24.00
CA ALA A 27 -19.10 -8.41 23.80
C ALA A 27 -18.71 -9.45 22.73
N SER A 28 -17.83 -9.07 21.77
CA SER A 28 -17.27 -9.95 20.74
C SER A 28 -15.75 -9.75 20.63
N LEU A 29 -15.01 -10.86 20.57
CA LEU A 29 -13.55 -10.88 20.40
C LEU A 29 -13.18 -11.81 19.23
N PRO A 30 -12.20 -11.45 18.38
CA PRO A 30 -11.41 -10.20 18.40
C PRO A 30 -12.16 -9.00 17.80
N ILE A 31 -11.91 -7.80 18.34
CA ILE A 31 -12.31 -6.54 17.69
C ILE A 31 -11.33 -6.28 16.55
N ASN A 32 -11.83 -6.15 15.33
CA ASN A 32 -11.04 -5.78 14.15
C ASN A 32 -11.34 -4.33 13.78
N VAL A 33 -10.29 -3.51 13.64
CA VAL A 33 -10.39 -2.13 13.15
C VAL A 33 -9.50 -1.99 11.93
N ILE A 34 -10.08 -1.51 10.84
CA ILE A 34 -9.36 -1.15 9.61
C ILE A 34 -9.20 0.37 9.63
N SER A 35 -7.95 0.84 9.44
CA SER A 35 -7.65 2.26 9.31
C SER A 35 -8.13 2.79 7.96
N GLN A 36 -8.55 4.04 7.94
CA GLN A 36 -8.88 4.79 6.72
C GLN A 36 -7.70 5.64 6.25
N THR A 37 -6.69 5.84 7.09
CA THR A 37 -5.46 6.53 6.75
C THR A 37 -4.24 5.60 6.84
N SER A 38 -3.08 6.10 6.41
CA SER A 38 -1.78 5.43 6.52
C SER A 38 -1.12 5.58 7.89
N SER A 39 -1.73 6.36 8.81
CA SER A 39 -1.17 6.66 10.13
C SER A 39 -2.26 6.65 11.20
N VAL A 40 -2.07 5.78 12.18
CA VAL A 40 -3.02 5.60 13.29
C VAL A 40 -2.31 5.91 14.60
N THR A 41 -2.91 6.78 15.42
CA THR A 41 -2.47 6.98 16.80
C THR A 41 -3.35 6.17 17.73
N ILE A 42 -2.72 5.38 18.61
CA ILE A 42 -3.40 4.61 19.64
C ILE A 42 -3.11 5.26 20.99
N ARG A 43 -4.17 5.75 21.66
CA ARG A 43 -4.09 6.36 22.97
C ARG A 43 -4.73 5.45 24.01
N PHE A 44 -3.97 5.09 25.04
CA PHE A 44 -4.50 4.39 26.21
C PHE A 44 -4.51 5.33 27.40
N THR A 45 -5.69 5.56 27.95
CA THR A 45 -5.91 6.45 29.10
C THR A 45 -6.38 5.61 30.28
N THR A 46 -5.66 5.71 31.39
CA THR A 46 -6.01 5.09 32.68
C THR A 46 -6.31 6.17 33.70
N ASP A 47 -7.05 5.83 34.73
CA ASP A 47 -7.20 6.64 35.93
C ASP A 47 -6.49 5.99 37.13
N ASN A 48 -6.83 6.43 38.36
CA ASN A 48 -6.21 5.96 39.60
C ASN A 48 -7.00 4.82 40.28
N SER A 49 -7.95 4.18 39.60
CA SER A 49 -8.71 3.04 40.13
C SER A 49 -7.91 1.72 40.06
N LEU A 50 -8.53 0.61 40.50
CA LEU A 50 -7.85 -0.61 40.96
C LEU A 50 -6.85 -1.23 39.96
N GLN A 51 -5.63 -1.48 40.45
CA GLN A 51 -4.42 -1.95 39.74
C GLN A 51 -4.45 -3.40 39.17
N TYR A 52 -5.62 -4.00 38.93
CA TYR A 52 -5.73 -5.45 38.70
C TYR A 52 -6.33 -5.88 37.34
N THR A 53 -6.37 -4.99 36.34
CA THR A 53 -6.80 -5.39 34.99
C THR A 53 -5.60 -5.84 34.15
N ARG A 54 -5.83 -6.76 33.20
CA ARG A 54 -4.77 -7.30 32.33
C ARG A 54 -4.41 -6.34 31.18
N GLY A 55 -5.06 -5.18 31.13
CA GLY A 55 -4.92 -4.21 30.04
C GLY A 55 -5.36 -4.76 28.69
N PHE A 56 -4.60 -4.41 27.66
CA PHE A 56 -4.85 -4.81 26.29
C PHE A 56 -3.63 -5.43 25.64
N ARG A 57 -3.91 -6.35 24.72
CA ARG A 57 -2.98 -6.81 23.71
C ARG A 57 -3.65 -6.54 22.38
N LEU A 58 -3.03 -5.71 21.57
CA LEU A 58 -3.40 -5.55 20.17
C LEU A 58 -2.32 -6.18 19.30
N ILE A 59 -2.77 -6.65 18.15
CA ILE A 59 -1.88 -7.08 17.07
C ILE A 59 -2.25 -6.17 15.92
N TYR A 60 -1.29 -5.39 15.44
CA TYR A 60 -1.46 -4.62 14.23
C TYR A 60 -0.76 -5.37 13.09
N LYS A 61 -1.36 -5.28 11.92
CA LYS A 61 -0.76 -5.66 10.66
C LYS A 61 -1.20 -4.62 9.64
N GLU A 62 -0.40 -4.41 8.62
CA GLU A 62 -0.90 -3.73 7.43
C GLU A 62 -2.14 -4.47 6.95
N HIS A 63 -3.26 -3.76 6.80
CA HIS A 63 -4.46 -4.33 6.20
C HIS A 63 -4.25 -4.34 4.69
N GLY A 64 -3.42 -5.28 4.23
CA GLY A 64 -3.10 -5.43 2.83
C GLY A 64 -4.38 -5.74 2.04
N THR A 65 -4.70 -4.88 1.09
CA THR A 65 -5.69 -5.10 0.03
C THR A 65 -5.19 -6.16 -0.98
N GLY A 66 -4.44 -7.17 -0.53
CA GLY A 66 -3.48 -7.91 -1.34
C GLY A 66 -2.14 -7.17 -1.40
N GLN A 67 -1.02 -7.89 -1.30
CA GLN A 67 0.31 -7.29 -1.34
C GLN A 67 0.46 -6.35 -2.54
N THR A 68 0.62 -5.07 -2.28
CA THR A 68 1.05 -4.09 -3.27
C THR A 68 2.17 -3.31 -2.65
N LEU A 69 3.30 -3.28 -3.35
CA LEU A 69 4.42 -2.45 -2.92
C LEU A 69 3.96 -0.99 -2.88
N PRO A 70 4.15 -0.28 -1.74
CA PRO A 70 3.72 1.11 -1.63
C PRO A 70 4.41 1.96 -2.71
N CYS A 71 3.78 3.07 -3.08
CA CYS A 71 4.41 4.06 -3.96
C CYS A 71 5.79 4.45 -3.42
N GLY A 72 6.82 4.39 -4.27
CA GLY A 72 8.19 4.68 -3.86
C GLY A 72 8.97 3.49 -3.31
N ALA A 73 8.37 2.29 -3.25
CA ALA A 73 9.06 1.12 -2.72
C ALA A 73 10.29 0.75 -3.56
N GLU A 74 11.29 0.27 -2.84
CA GLU A 74 12.53 -0.26 -3.38
C GLU A 74 12.74 -1.67 -2.82
N THR A 75 12.96 -2.66 -3.69
CA THR A 75 13.13 -4.04 -3.23
C THR A 75 14.00 -4.89 -4.15
N ILE A 76 14.57 -5.95 -3.57
CA ILE A 76 15.26 -7.01 -4.31
C ILE A 76 14.24 -8.12 -4.60
N VAL A 77 14.06 -8.43 -5.88
CA VAL A 77 13.13 -9.46 -6.33
C VAL A 77 13.85 -10.80 -6.41
N GLY A 78 13.29 -11.81 -5.76
CA GLY A 78 13.75 -13.19 -5.84
C GLY A 78 13.15 -13.93 -7.04
N THR A 79 13.04 -15.25 -6.93
CA THR A 79 12.42 -16.09 -7.97
C THR A 79 10.89 -16.09 -7.92
N SER A 80 10.31 -15.68 -6.79
CA SER A 80 8.86 -15.58 -6.64
C SER A 80 8.36 -14.28 -7.27
N PRO A 81 7.27 -14.32 -8.06
CA PRO A 81 6.62 -13.12 -8.57
C PRO A 81 6.20 -12.19 -7.43
N VAL A 82 6.45 -10.90 -7.59
CA VAL A 82 5.99 -9.86 -6.67
C VAL A 82 4.93 -9.03 -7.38
N PRO A 83 3.68 -9.01 -6.88
CA PRO A 83 2.63 -8.17 -7.46
C PRO A 83 2.97 -6.69 -7.25
N LEU A 84 2.73 -5.90 -8.29
CA LEU A 84 2.78 -4.45 -8.27
C LEU A 84 1.46 -3.94 -8.82
N ASN A 85 0.71 -3.20 -8.00
CA ASN A 85 -0.50 -2.54 -8.46
C ASN A 85 -0.37 -1.03 -8.26
N SER A 86 -1.17 -0.28 -9.00
CA SER A 86 -1.36 1.14 -8.75
C SER A 86 -1.93 1.37 -7.34
N PRO A 87 -1.70 2.55 -6.73
CA PRO A 87 -2.37 2.89 -5.48
C PRO A 87 -3.89 2.78 -5.62
N ASN A 88 -4.55 2.24 -4.61
CA ASN A 88 -6.00 1.96 -4.54
C ASN A 88 -6.55 0.83 -5.42
N TYR A 89 -5.73 0.18 -6.26
CA TYR A 89 -6.16 -0.96 -7.08
C TYR A 89 -6.91 -2.01 -6.24
N PRO A 90 -8.07 -2.53 -6.70
CA PRO A 90 -8.62 -2.40 -8.06
C PRO A 90 -9.48 -1.16 -8.30
N ASN A 91 -9.52 -0.21 -7.37
CA ASN A 91 -10.20 1.07 -7.58
C ASN A 91 -9.26 2.07 -8.27
N ASN A 92 -9.84 3.20 -8.66
CA ASN A 92 -9.19 4.26 -9.41
C ASN A 92 -7.96 4.82 -8.67
N TYR A 93 -6.87 5.02 -9.41
CA TYR A 93 -5.63 5.57 -8.87
C TYR A 93 -5.76 7.07 -8.57
N PRO A 94 -4.98 7.64 -7.63
CA PRO A 94 -5.02 9.08 -7.34
C PRO A 94 -4.57 9.98 -8.50
N ASN A 95 -5.12 11.19 -8.55
CA ASN A 95 -4.63 12.28 -9.41
C ASN A 95 -3.31 12.83 -8.91
N SER A 96 -2.58 13.53 -9.79
CA SER A 96 -1.29 14.18 -9.51
C SER A 96 -0.25 13.21 -8.97
N LEU A 97 -0.32 11.94 -9.39
CA LEU A 97 0.60 10.90 -8.96
C LEU A 97 1.96 11.10 -9.63
N SER A 98 3.03 10.91 -8.86
CA SER A 98 4.37 10.71 -9.39
C SER A 98 5.07 9.67 -8.53
N CYS A 99 4.88 8.40 -8.91
CA CYS A 99 5.36 7.25 -8.15
C CYS A 99 6.41 6.51 -8.94
N THR A 100 7.55 6.21 -8.32
CA THR A 100 8.59 5.37 -8.92
C THR A 100 8.87 4.17 -8.02
N TRP A 101 8.72 2.96 -8.56
CA TRP A 101 9.13 1.72 -7.91
C TRP A 101 10.46 1.25 -8.47
N SER A 102 11.34 0.79 -7.59
CA SER A 102 12.69 0.33 -7.94
C SER A 102 12.85 -1.15 -7.60
N PHE A 103 13.23 -1.94 -8.59
CA PHE A 103 13.40 -3.39 -8.46
C PHE A 103 14.80 -3.81 -8.84
N PHE A 104 15.40 -4.67 -8.04
CA PHE A 104 16.73 -5.21 -8.30
C PHE A 104 16.73 -6.73 -8.29
N ALA A 105 17.39 -7.33 -9.27
CA ALA A 105 17.66 -8.75 -9.27
C ALA A 105 19.00 -9.05 -8.58
N ALA A 106 19.19 -10.31 -8.18
CA ALA A 106 20.51 -10.80 -7.79
C ALA A 106 21.51 -10.68 -8.96
N ALA A 107 22.81 -10.68 -8.63
CA ALA A 107 23.86 -10.54 -9.64
C ALA A 107 23.73 -11.62 -10.74
N GLY A 108 23.76 -11.19 -12.00
CA GLY A 108 23.64 -12.07 -13.16
C GLY A 108 22.20 -12.52 -13.49
N GLN A 109 21.20 -12.04 -12.76
CA GLN A 109 19.79 -12.32 -13.04
C GLN A 109 19.12 -11.14 -13.76
N GLN A 110 18.03 -11.44 -14.47
CA GLN A 110 17.19 -10.48 -15.17
C GLN A 110 15.83 -10.35 -14.48
N LEU A 111 15.14 -9.25 -14.73
CA LEU A 111 13.77 -9.05 -14.27
C LEU A 111 12.82 -9.15 -15.46
N LEU A 112 11.76 -9.95 -15.31
CA LEU A 112 10.65 -10.02 -16.26
C LEU A 112 9.46 -9.28 -15.66
N ILE A 113 8.88 -8.38 -16.45
CA ILE A 113 7.66 -7.65 -16.14
C ILE A 113 6.54 -8.28 -16.96
N ASN A 114 5.41 -8.57 -16.30
CA ASN A 114 4.20 -9.07 -16.92
C ASN A 114 3.01 -8.20 -16.49
N ILE A 115 2.58 -7.31 -17.38
CA ILE A 115 1.43 -6.43 -17.15
C ILE A 115 0.20 -7.15 -17.67
N THR A 116 -0.70 -7.52 -16.76
CA THR A 116 -1.90 -8.31 -17.07
C THR A 116 -3.19 -7.51 -17.02
N ASP A 117 -3.15 -6.34 -16.38
CA ASP A 117 -4.27 -5.40 -16.28
C ASP A 117 -3.73 -3.96 -16.35
N MET A 118 -4.44 -3.09 -17.05
CA MET A 118 -4.07 -1.69 -17.23
C MET A 118 -5.26 -0.89 -17.77
N GLU A 119 -5.68 0.11 -17.02
CA GLU A 119 -6.67 1.11 -17.41
C GLU A 119 -6.18 2.49 -16.93
N MET A 120 -5.89 3.40 -17.86
CA MET A 120 -5.38 4.75 -17.55
C MET A 120 -5.95 5.80 -18.50
N GLU A 121 -5.85 7.08 -18.14
CA GLU A 121 -6.18 8.18 -19.04
C GLU A 121 -5.15 8.33 -20.16
N GLN A 122 -5.46 7.82 -21.35
CA GLN A 122 -4.54 7.77 -22.50
C GLN A 122 -3.94 9.12 -22.93
N CYS A 123 -4.62 10.26 -22.74
CA CYS A 123 -4.07 11.54 -23.15
C CYS A 123 -2.87 11.95 -22.27
N CYS A 124 -2.96 11.63 -20.99
CA CYS A 124 -2.38 12.47 -19.95
C CYS A 124 -1.56 11.64 -18.95
N ASP A 125 -2.03 10.44 -18.63
CA ASP A 125 -1.37 9.54 -17.70
C ASP A 125 -0.42 8.59 -18.44
N LYS A 126 0.63 8.14 -17.74
CA LYS A 126 1.58 7.17 -18.31
C LYS A 126 2.22 6.28 -17.27
N LEU A 127 2.60 5.09 -17.72
CA LEU A 127 3.54 4.19 -17.06
C LEU A 127 4.83 4.10 -17.88
N GLU A 128 5.95 4.55 -17.32
CA GLU A 128 7.27 4.52 -17.94
C GLU A 128 8.11 3.42 -17.29
N ILE A 129 8.77 2.58 -18.10
CA ILE A 129 9.62 1.49 -17.64
C ILE A 129 11.04 1.74 -18.14
N ARG A 130 12.00 1.78 -17.21
CA ARG A 130 13.43 1.98 -17.48
C ARG A 130 14.26 0.79 -17.02
N ASP A 131 15.21 0.40 -17.87
CA ASP A 131 16.20 -0.64 -17.60
C ASP A 131 17.49 0.02 -17.03
N GLY A 132 17.48 0.27 -15.73
CA GLY A 132 18.48 1.05 -14.98
C GLY A 132 18.03 2.48 -14.63
N GLN A 133 18.59 3.07 -13.57
CA GLN A 133 18.12 4.35 -13.00
C GLN A 133 18.16 5.49 -14.00
N ASN A 134 19.29 5.60 -14.70
CA ASN A 134 19.49 6.50 -15.84
C ASN A 134 19.61 5.71 -17.14
N GLY A 135 18.98 4.54 -17.15
CA GLY A 135 19.05 3.60 -18.26
C GLY A 135 18.06 3.92 -19.37
N ARG A 136 18.00 3.00 -20.33
CA ARG A 136 17.10 3.11 -21.48
C ARG A 136 15.65 2.97 -21.03
N ILE A 137 14.78 3.83 -21.58
CA ILE A 137 13.33 3.62 -21.53
C ILE A 137 13.01 2.42 -22.43
N ILE A 138 12.52 1.34 -21.84
CA ILE A 138 12.10 0.15 -22.58
C ILE A 138 10.61 0.18 -22.93
N ALA A 139 9.81 0.97 -22.20
CA ALA A 139 8.41 1.18 -22.50
C ALA A 139 7.88 2.52 -21.99
N THR A 140 6.90 3.09 -22.69
CA THR A 140 6.05 4.18 -22.21
C THR A 140 4.62 3.86 -22.61
N LEU A 141 3.78 3.60 -21.62
CA LEU A 141 2.44 3.05 -21.80
C LEU A 141 1.40 4.10 -21.46
N LYS A 142 0.44 4.28 -22.36
CA LYS A 142 -0.69 5.22 -22.25
C LYS A 142 -1.96 4.53 -22.74
N TYR A 143 -2.36 3.45 -22.08
CA TYR A 143 -3.48 2.63 -22.51
C TYR A 143 -4.74 2.93 -21.71
N SER A 144 -5.87 3.04 -22.40
CA SER A 144 -7.20 3.08 -21.78
C SER A 144 -7.69 1.70 -21.34
N SER A 145 -7.19 0.64 -21.98
CA SER A 145 -7.35 -0.76 -21.58
C SER A 145 -6.30 -1.59 -22.33
N ILE A 146 -5.96 -2.77 -21.80
CA ILE A 146 -5.21 -3.80 -22.54
C ILE A 146 -6.07 -5.06 -22.66
N ASN A 147 -5.96 -5.75 -23.81
CA ASN A 147 -6.68 -7.00 -24.07
C ASN A 147 -5.78 -8.24 -23.98
N GLU A 148 -4.47 -8.04 -23.94
CA GLU A 148 -3.45 -9.10 -23.89
C GLU A 148 -2.30 -8.66 -22.98
N PRO A 149 -1.62 -9.58 -22.29
CA PRO A 149 -0.51 -9.23 -21.41
C PRO A 149 0.67 -8.60 -22.15
N LEU A 150 1.27 -7.58 -21.54
CA LEU A 150 2.49 -6.94 -22.06
C LEU A 150 3.71 -7.44 -21.28
N LEU A 151 4.72 -7.92 -22.01
CA LEU A 151 5.94 -8.48 -21.44
C LEU A 151 7.16 -7.62 -21.74
N TYR A 152 7.94 -7.32 -20.71
CA TYR A 152 9.20 -6.59 -20.83
C TYR A 152 10.29 -7.25 -19.99
N THR A 153 11.51 -7.29 -20.52
CA THR A 153 12.65 -7.90 -19.82
C THR A 153 13.75 -6.86 -19.59
N SER A 154 14.21 -6.75 -18.35
CA SER A 154 15.40 -6.00 -17.97
C SER A 154 16.65 -6.77 -18.31
N THR A 155 17.60 -6.11 -18.96
CA THR A 155 18.93 -6.66 -19.23
C THR A 155 19.96 -6.27 -18.16
N THR A 156 19.69 -5.20 -17.40
CA THR A 156 20.60 -4.72 -16.34
C THR A 156 20.35 -5.37 -14.98
N GLY A 157 19.23 -6.08 -14.81
CA GLY A 157 18.78 -6.57 -13.51
C GLY A 157 18.31 -5.44 -12.59
N ARG A 158 18.12 -4.22 -13.11
CA ARG A 158 17.63 -3.05 -12.37
C ARG A 158 16.47 -2.44 -13.15
N LEU A 159 15.31 -2.33 -12.54
CA LEU A 159 14.13 -1.73 -13.16
C LEU A 159 13.62 -0.56 -12.34
N TYR A 160 13.21 0.47 -13.06
CA TYR A 160 12.55 1.64 -12.50
C TYR A 160 11.24 1.81 -13.26
N ILE A 161 10.12 1.68 -12.54
CA ILE A 161 8.78 1.81 -13.09
C ILE A 161 8.18 3.08 -12.52
N THR A 162 7.87 4.05 -13.38
CA THR A 162 7.33 5.35 -12.97
C THR A 162 5.92 5.52 -13.51
N MET A 163 4.94 5.68 -12.61
CA MET A 163 3.58 6.08 -12.97
C MET A 163 3.41 7.57 -12.71
N THR A 164 2.90 8.30 -13.70
CA THR A 164 2.52 9.71 -13.55
C THR A 164 1.08 9.91 -13.96
N SER A 165 0.29 10.59 -13.13
CA SER A 165 -1.06 11.05 -13.47
C SER A 165 -1.18 12.56 -13.37
N ASP A 166 -2.09 13.13 -14.15
CA ASP A 166 -2.38 14.57 -14.13
C ASP A 166 -3.50 14.90 -13.10
N THR A 167 -4.07 16.11 -13.16
CA THR A 167 -5.12 16.57 -12.24
C THR A 167 -6.53 16.12 -12.62
N SER A 168 -6.71 15.47 -13.77
CA SER A 168 -7.99 15.12 -14.39
C SER A 168 -8.58 13.81 -13.81
N VAL A 169 -9.77 13.39 -14.25
CA VAL A 169 -10.58 12.35 -13.58
C VAL A 169 -9.85 11.00 -13.52
N PRO A 170 -9.68 10.41 -12.32
CA PRO A 170 -9.08 9.10 -12.20
C PRO A 170 -10.05 8.04 -12.72
N LYS A 171 -9.58 7.15 -13.61
CA LYS A 171 -10.39 6.06 -14.18
C LYS A 171 -10.41 4.82 -13.33
#